data_AF-A0A954F3B0-F1
#
_entry.id   AF-A0A954F3B0-F1
#
_cell.length_a   1.000
_cell.length_b   1.000
_cell.length_c   1.000
_cell.angle_alpha   90.00
_cell.angle_beta   90.00
_cell.angle_gamma   90.00
#
_symmetry.space_group_name_H-M   'P 1'
#
loop_
_entity.id
_entity.type
_entity.pdbx_description
1 polymer ?
#
loop_
_entity_poly.entity_id
_entity_poly.type
_entity_poly.pdbx_seq_one_letter_code
_entity_poly.pdbx_strand_id
1 'polypeptide(L)'
;MWFATTVLSLLATSPAPAMDVVTPGFRKIVQQVQVENPDEFEGWTLLAVTRWGPAHMARIAPNVPFPYSAKYDTRIYALPAGTKIPMEAMKSDGSRDVFDEFGSGAPPVDQADQVAIVSPVRRSLTTVRVLGIDESGVRLERIGTQLFDADGDEIGVMRVWGLPLGAIALGVVGLIWIRRRRKARAAA
;
A
#
# COMPACT_ATOMS: atom_id res chain seq x y z
N MET A 1 56.02 -19.01 -5.56
CA MET A 1 55.10 -20.17 -5.52
C MET A 1 53.69 -19.65 -5.29
N TRP A 2 52.82 -19.82 -6.29
CA TRP A 2 51.37 -20.05 -6.25
C TRP A 2 50.53 -19.33 -5.19
N PHE A 3 49.65 -18.41 -5.60
CA PHE A 3 48.24 -18.32 -5.21
C PHE A 3 47.63 -17.09 -5.91
N ALA A 4 47.25 -17.24 -7.18
CA ALA A 4 46.44 -16.24 -7.84
C ALA A 4 45.51 -16.91 -8.85
N THR A 5 44.26 -16.47 -8.82
CA THR A 5 43.37 -16.41 -9.99
C THR A 5 42.51 -17.64 -10.29
N THR A 6 41.53 -18.01 -9.43
CA THR A 6 40.38 -18.81 -9.94
C THR A 6 39.10 -18.71 -9.09
N VAL A 7 38.50 -17.54 -8.89
CA VAL A 7 37.07 -17.46 -8.51
C VAL A 7 36.45 -16.17 -9.09
N LEU A 8 36.23 -16.11 -10.40
CA LEU A 8 35.44 -15.00 -10.98
C LEU A 8 34.82 -15.36 -12.34
N SER A 9 34.09 -16.47 -12.43
CA SER A 9 33.41 -16.85 -13.69
C SER A 9 31.98 -17.35 -13.54
N LEU A 10 31.34 -17.23 -12.37
CA LEU A 10 29.99 -17.77 -12.14
C LEU A 10 28.83 -16.75 -12.20
N LEU A 11 29.05 -15.55 -12.74
CA LEU A 11 28.03 -14.48 -12.78
C LEU A 11 27.59 -14.07 -14.20
N ALA A 12 28.03 -14.76 -15.26
CA ALA A 12 27.91 -14.23 -16.63
C ALA A 12 26.95 -15.00 -17.57
N THR A 13 26.01 -15.78 -17.06
CA THR A 13 25.00 -16.44 -17.92
C THR A 13 23.62 -16.53 -17.25
N SER A 14 23.16 -15.45 -16.62
CA SER A 14 21.72 -15.25 -16.52
C SER A 14 21.32 -14.62 -17.85
N PRO A 15 20.57 -15.30 -18.74
CA PRO A 15 20.03 -14.64 -19.91
C PRO A 15 19.26 -13.42 -19.39
N ALA A 16 19.64 -12.22 -19.84
CA ALA A 16 18.85 -11.04 -19.57
C ALA A 16 17.42 -11.39 -20.01
N PRO A 17 16.41 -11.33 -19.13
CA PRO A 17 15.05 -11.60 -19.54
C PRO A 17 14.78 -10.67 -20.73
N ALA A 18 14.33 -11.25 -21.84
CA ALA A 18 13.96 -10.50 -23.02
C ALA A 18 12.97 -9.42 -22.56
N MET A 19 13.44 -8.17 -22.51
CA MET A 19 12.61 -7.02 -22.10
C MET A 19 11.63 -6.60 -23.22
N ASP A 20 11.60 -7.34 -24.32
CA ASP A 20 10.63 -7.15 -25.38
C ASP A 20 9.26 -7.66 -24.91
N VAL A 21 8.38 -6.68 -24.69
CA VAL A 21 6.94 -6.81 -24.43
C VAL A 21 6.56 -7.09 -22.97
N VAL A 22 6.97 -6.19 -22.07
CA VAL A 22 6.07 -5.89 -20.94
C VAL A 22 4.96 -5.00 -21.49
N THR A 23 3.75 -5.55 -21.64
CA THR A 23 2.58 -4.75 -22.03
C THR A 23 2.39 -3.63 -21.00
N PRO A 24 2.40 -2.35 -21.41
CA PRO A 24 2.11 -1.26 -20.50
C PRO A 24 0.69 -1.47 -19.95
N GLY A 25 0.55 -1.36 -18.64
CA GLY A 25 -0.73 -1.61 -18.00
C GLY A 25 -0.68 -1.34 -16.51
N PHE A 26 -1.87 -1.09 -15.97
CA PHE A 26 -2.09 -0.93 -14.55
C PHE A 26 -2.96 -2.08 -14.06
N ARG A 27 -2.70 -2.54 -12.84
CA ARG A 27 -3.54 -3.49 -12.14
C ARG A 27 -3.96 -2.91 -10.81
N LYS A 28 -5.17 -3.26 -10.38
CA LYS A 28 -5.68 -2.86 -9.07
C LYS A 28 -4.90 -3.55 -7.96
N ILE A 29 -4.77 -2.85 -6.84
CA ILE A 29 -4.31 -3.42 -5.58
C ILE A 29 -5.45 -3.46 -4.58
N VAL A 30 -5.37 -4.39 -3.64
CA VAL A 30 -6.31 -4.44 -2.52
C VAL A 30 -5.93 -3.32 -1.54
N GLN A 31 -6.85 -2.39 -1.29
CA GLN A 31 -6.65 -1.36 -0.29
C GLN A 31 -7.32 -1.79 1.00
N GLN A 32 -6.59 -1.70 2.11
CA GLN A 32 -7.10 -1.95 3.44
C GLN A 32 -6.79 -0.78 4.35
N VAL A 33 -7.66 -0.56 5.32
CA VAL A 33 -7.46 0.41 6.39
C VAL A 33 -7.50 -0.33 7.72
N GLN A 34 -6.63 0.07 8.63
CA GLN A 34 -6.63 -0.40 10.02
C GLN A 34 -6.75 0.82 10.91
N VAL A 35 -7.67 0.79 11.87
CA VAL A 35 -7.77 1.82 12.91
C VAL A 35 -6.98 1.36 14.12
N GLU A 36 -5.97 2.15 14.47
CA GLU A 36 -5.19 2.04 15.69
C GLU A 36 -5.85 2.88 16.79
N ASN A 37 -5.61 2.48 18.04
CA ASN A 37 -6.08 3.10 19.29
C ASN A 37 -7.46 2.61 19.79
N PRO A 38 -7.50 1.55 20.65
CA PRO A 38 -8.74 0.98 21.18
C PRO A 38 -9.42 1.84 22.25
N ASP A 39 -8.65 2.67 22.96
CA ASP A 39 -9.12 3.37 24.16
C ASP A 39 -10.14 4.47 23.82
N GLU A 40 -10.16 4.95 22.58
CA GLU A 40 -11.11 5.96 22.10
C GLU A 40 -12.46 5.39 21.63
N PHE A 41 -12.66 4.07 21.70
CA PHE A 41 -13.94 3.44 21.36
C PHE A 41 -14.95 3.40 22.53
N GLU A 42 -14.61 3.93 23.71
CA GLU A 42 -15.54 3.88 24.84
C GLU A 42 -16.86 4.58 24.50
N GLY A 43 -17.95 3.79 24.44
CA GLY A 43 -19.28 4.28 24.10
C GLY A 43 -19.56 4.41 22.60
N TRP A 44 -18.66 3.99 21.71
CA TRP A 44 -18.83 4.09 20.25
C TRP A 44 -18.62 2.76 19.53
N THR A 45 -19.33 2.58 18.41
CA THR A 45 -19.16 1.50 17.45
C THR A 45 -18.82 2.11 16.10
N LEU A 46 -17.64 1.78 15.59
CA LEU A 46 -17.22 2.25 14.27
C LEU A 46 -17.65 1.29 13.16
N LEU A 47 -18.17 1.86 12.08
CA LEU A 47 -18.58 1.15 10.87
C LEU A 47 -17.91 1.76 9.65
N ALA A 48 -17.32 0.94 8.79
CA ALA A 48 -16.92 1.32 7.45
C ALA A 48 -18.07 1.03 6.49
N VAL A 49 -18.55 2.03 5.75
CA VAL A 49 -19.66 1.88 4.80
C VAL A 49 -19.29 2.57 3.48
N THR A 50 -19.50 1.89 2.35
CA THR A 50 -19.34 2.49 1.01
C THR A 50 -20.54 3.35 0.66
N ARG A 51 -20.33 4.61 0.25
CA ARG A 51 -21.41 5.51 -0.18
C ARG A 51 -21.95 5.22 -1.57
N TRP A 52 -21.17 4.59 -2.45
CA TRP A 52 -21.60 4.28 -3.81
C TRP A 52 -21.36 2.82 -4.18
N GLY A 53 -22.12 2.31 -5.14
CA GLY A 53 -22.00 0.92 -5.58
C GLY A 53 -22.59 -0.08 -4.59
N PRO A 54 -22.14 -1.35 -4.63
CA PRO A 54 -22.67 -2.39 -3.76
C PRO A 54 -22.51 -2.00 -2.29
N ALA A 55 -23.56 -2.16 -1.50
CA ALA A 55 -23.54 -1.86 -0.07
C ALA A 55 -22.55 -2.80 0.65
N HIS A 56 -21.31 -2.34 0.82
CA HIS A 56 -20.32 -3.00 1.65
C HIS A 56 -20.25 -2.27 2.99
N MET A 57 -20.47 -3.03 4.05
CA MET A 57 -20.31 -2.56 5.41
C MET A 57 -19.46 -3.54 6.20
N ALA A 58 -18.52 -3.00 6.97
CA ALA A 58 -17.71 -3.76 7.90
C ALA A 58 -17.72 -3.06 9.26
N ARG A 59 -17.97 -3.84 10.33
CA ARG A 59 -17.69 -3.36 11.68
C ARG A 59 -16.19 -3.24 11.85
N ILE A 60 -15.72 -2.07 12.26
CA ILE A 60 -14.30 -1.85 12.48
C ILE A 60 -13.96 -2.34 13.88
N ALA A 61 -13.06 -3.32 13.94
CA ALA A 61 -12.47 -3.78 15.18
C ALA A 61 -11.07 -3.15 15.35
N PRO A 62 -10.63 -2.89 16.60
CA PRO A 62 -9.32 -2.33 16.86
C PRO A 62 -8.23 -3.19 16.24
N ASN A 63 -7.30 -2.57 15.52
CA ASN A 63 -6.15 -3.24 14.90
C ASN A 63 -6.52 -4.37 13.91
N VAL A 64 -7.76 -4.40 13.42
CA VAL A 64 -8.19 -5.35 12.39
C VAL A 64 -8.35 -4.61 11.07
N PRO A 65 -7.57 -4.98 10.04
CA PRO A 65 -7.72 -4.40 8.70
C PRO A 65 -9.11 -4.68 8.12
N PHE A 66 -9.72 -3.67 7.51
CA PHE A 66 -10.94 -3.81 6.73
C PHE A 66 -10.74 -3.31 5.29
N PRO A 67 -11.50 -3.84 4.30
CA PRO A 67 -11.40 -3.39 2.91
C PRO A 67 -11.80 -1.92 2.76
N TYR A 68 -11.02 -1.18 1.99
CA TYR A 68 -11.32 0.21 1.62
C TYR A 68 -11.43 0.31 0.09
N SER A 69 -12.35 1.16 -0.38
CA SER A 69 -12.49 1.48 -1.80
C SER A 69 -12.65 2.98 -1.97
N ALA A 70 -11.62 3.62 -2.54
CA ALA A 70 -11.71 5.01 -2.98
C ALA A 70 -12.80 5.20 -4.05
N LYS A 71 -12.97 4.21 -4.96
CA LYS A 71 -13.99 4.23 -6.01
C LYS A 71 -15.42 4.34 -5.44
N TYR A 72 -15.64 3.76 -4.27
CA TYR A 72 -16.98 3.66 -3.66
C TYR A 72 -17.14 4.60 -2.45
N ASP A 73 -16.21 5.53 -2.22
CA ASP A 73 -16.13 6.46 -1.08
C ASP A 73 -16.49 5.77 0.23
N THR A 74 -15.59 4.89 0.68
CA THR A 74 -15.76 4.22 1.97
C THR A 74 -15.59 5.24 3.09
N ARG A 75 -16.66 5.48 3.86
CA ARG A 75 -16.69 6.36 5.03
C ARG A 75 -16.67 5.57 6.32
N ILE A 76 -16.14 6.17 7.37
CA ILE A 76 -16.17 5.65 8.73
C ILE A 76 -17.22 6.43 9.51
N TYR A 77 -18.24 5.72 9.99
CA TYR A 77 -19.30 6.25 10.84
C TYR A 77 -19.03 5.85 12.29
N ALA A 78 -19.31 6.75 13.23
CA ALA A 78 -19.33 6.44 14.65
C ALA A 78 -20.77 6.43 15.15
N LEU A 79 -21.20 5.31 15.72
CA LEU A 79 -22.53 5.14 16.28
C LEU A 79 -22.41 4.92 17.78
N PRO A 80 -23.33 5.42 18.61
CA PRO A 80 -23.34 5.10 20.04
C PRO A 80 -23.33 3.58 20.28
N ALA A 81 -22.61 3.13 21.31
CA ALA A 81 -22.54 1.72 21.66
C ALA A 81 -23.95 1.15 21.91
N GLY A 82 -24.23 -0.03 21.36
CA GLY A 82 -25.54 -0.68 21.45
C GLY A 82 -26.57 -0.19 20.43
N THR A 83 -26.22 0.75 19.55
CA THR A 83 -27.08 1.14 18.42
C THR A 83 -27.40 -0.10 17.58
N LYS A 84 -28.69 -0.36 17.38
CA LYS A 84 -29.16 -1.46 16.54
C LYS A 84 -28.93 -1.08 15.09
N ILE A 85 -28.00 -1.77 14.44
CA ILE A 85 -27.74 -1.59 13.02
C ILE A 85 -28.85 -2.32 12.25
N PRO A 86 -29.69 -1.62 11.48
CA PRO A 86 -30.76 -2.28 10.73
C PRO A 86 -30.13 -3.18 9.66
N MET A 87 -30.17 -4.49 9.90
CA MET A 87 -29.63 -5.49 8.96
C MET A 87 -30.28 -5.44 7.58
N GLU A 88 -31.49 -4.89 7.49
CA GLU A 88 -32.22 -4.69 6.23
C GLU A 88 -31.63 -3.55 5.41
N ALA A 89 -31.16 -2.49 6.07
CA ALA A 89 -30.41 -1.41 5.42
C ALA A 89 -29.11 -1.95 4.81
N MET A 90 -28.51 -3.00 5.39
CA MET A 90 -27.30 -3.64 4.87
C MET A 90 -27.48 -4.35 3.52
N LYS A 91 -28.73 -4.64 3.11
CA LYS A 91 -29.02 -5.46 1.92
C LYS A 91 -29.54 -4.66 0.73
N SER A 92 -29.97 -3.43 0.94
CA SER A 92 -30.54 -2.58 -0.11
C SER A 92 -29.65 -1.36 -0.34
N ASP A 93 -29.74 -0.79 -1.54
CA ASP A 93 -29.12 0.51 -1.89
C ASP A 93 -29.57 1.66 -0.96
N GLY A 94 -30.62 1.45 -0.15
CA GLY A 94 -31.16 2.38 0.83
C GLY A 94 -30.41 2.45 2.17
N SER A 95 -29.27 1.75 2.34
CA SER A 95 -28.42 1.93 3.54
C SER A 95 -27.93 3.35 3.71
N ARG A 96 -27.80 4.10 2.61
CA ARG A 96 -27.13 5.40 2.56
C ARG A 96 -27.85 6.44 3.41
N ASP A 97 -29.17 6.52 3.27
CA ASP A 97 -29.99 7.52 3.95
C ASP A 97 -29.98 7.31 5.47
N VAL A 98 -29.88 6.07 5.93
CA VAL A 98 -29.85 5.72 7.36
C VAL A 98 -28.56 6.21 8.01
N PHE A 99 -27.45 6.19 7.29
CA PHE A 99 -26.16 6.58 7.86
C PHE A 99 -25.85 8.06 7.68
N ASP A 100 -26.49 8.77 6.75
CA ASP A 100 -26.29 10.20 6.54
C ASP A 100 -26.75 11.06 7.74
N GLU A 101 -27.56 10.51 8.65
CA GLU A 101 -27.91 11.14 9.94
C GLU A 101 -26.75 11.12 10.95
N PHE A 102 -25.76 10.25 10.75
CA PHE A 102 -24.59 10.12 11.61
C PHE A 102 -23.39 10.83 11.01
N GLY A 103 -22.65 11.54 11.84
CA GLY A 103 -21.38 12.13 11.45
C GLY A 103 -20.40 11.06 10.91
N SER A 104 -19.70 11.39 9.82
CA SER A 104 -18.78 10.46 9.15
C SER A 104 -17.43 11.08 8.81
N GLY A 105 -16.39 10.24 8.84
CA GLY A 105 -15.03 10.58 8.46
C GLY A 105 -14.60 9.87 7.18
N ALA A 106 -13.89 10.57 6.29
CA ALA A 106 -13.15 9.90 5.21
C ALA A 106 -11.78 9.46 5.75
N PRO A 107 -11.39 8.18 5.61
CA PRO A 107 -10.07 7.76 6.02
C PRO A 107 -9.00 8.40 5.11
N PRO A 108 -7.90 8.94 5.67
CA PRO A 108 -6.84 9.61 4.91
C PRO A 108 -5.95 8.61 4.15
N VAL A 109 -6.52 7.94 3.13
CA VAL A 109 -5.84 6.94 2.30
C VAL A 109 -5.27 7.58 1.04
N ASP A 110 -4.03 7.27 0.69
CA ASP A 110 -3.46 7.70 -0.60
C ASP A 110 -4.22 7.02 -1.76
N GLN A 111 -4.58 7.80 -2.78
CA GLN A 111 -5.48 7.37 -3.85
C GLN A 111 -4.87 6.37 -4.85
N ALA A 112 -3.68 5.81 -4.59
CA ALA A 112 -3.10 4.79 -5.47
C ALA A 112 -3.88 3.47 -5.34
N ASP A 113 -4.98 3.34 -6.08
CA ASP A 113 -5.78 2.10 -6.20
C ASP A 113 -5.17 1.12 -7.21
N GLN A 114 -4.18 1.58 -7.98
CA GLN A 114 -3.57 0.89 -9.09
C GLN A 114 -2.06 1.06 -9.08
N VAL A 115 -1.37 0.02 -9.56
CA VAL A 115 0.07 -0.01 -9.74
C VAL A 115 0.40 -0.52 -11.13
N ALA A 116 1.60 -0.20 -11.64
CA ALA A 116 2.09 -0.80 -12.87
C ALA A 116 2.01 -2.33 -12.79
N ILE A 117 1.68 -3.00 -13.88
CA ILE A 117 1.45 -4.46 -13.90
C ILE A 117 2.63 -5.27 -13.35
N VAL A 118 3.86 -4.78 -13.60
CA VAL A 118 5.13 -5.36 -13.13
C VAL A 118 5.48 -5.05 -11.68
N SER A 119 4.76 -4.14 -11.04
CA SER A 119 4.97 -3.84 -9.63
C SER A 119 4.73 -5.09 -8.78
N PRO A 120 5.57 -5.40 -7.79
CA PRO A 120 5.31 -6.50 -6.87
C PRO A 120 4.13 -6.22 -5.93
N VAL A 121 3.73 -4.96 -5.77
CA VAL A 121 2.68 -4.54 -4.83
C VAL A 121 1.33 -5.17 -5.19
N ARG A 122 0.70 -5.85 -4.22
CA ARG A 122 -0.61 -6.49 -4.35
C ARG A 122 -1.64 -5.89 -3.41
N ARG A 123 -1.18 -5.35 -2.28
CA ARG A 123 -2.03 -4.80 -1.24
C ARG A 123 -1.36 -3.58 -0.59
N SER A 124 -2.18 -2.61 -0.19
CA SER A 124 -1.76 -1.53 0.70
C SER A 124 -2.57 -1.58 1.99
N LEU A 125 -1.92 -1.31 3.11
CA LEU A 125 -2.54 -1.15 4.42
C LEU A 125 -2.27 0.26 4.91
N THR A 126 -3.31 1.05 5.08
CA THR A 126 -3.21 2.38 5.70
C THR A 126 -3.60 2.27 7.16
N THR A 127 -2.69 2.59 8.05
CA THR A 127 -2.98 2.66 9.49
C THR A 127 -3.39 4.07 9.84
N VAL A 128 -4.54 4.21 10.48
CA VAL A 128 -5.12 5.50 10.88
C VAL A 128 -5.37 5.53 12.37
N ARG A 129 -5.26 6.71 12.97
CA ARG A 129 -5.66 7.00 14.34
C ARG A 129 -6.97 7.77 14.34
N VAL A 130 -7.85 7.50 15.29
CA VAL A 130 -8.94 8.42 15.61
C VAL A 130 -8.36 9.59 16.41
N LEU A 131 -8.68 10.81 16.03
CA LEU A 131 -8.30 12.02 16.78
C LEU A 131 -9.44 12.55 17.66
N GLY A 132 -10.66 12.11 17.36
CA GLY A 132 -11.86 12.51 18.05
C GLY A 132 -13.11 12.11 17.29
N ILE A 133 -14.17 11.87 18.05
CA ILE A 133 -15.52 11.60 17.56
C ILE A 133 -16.42 12.70 18.13
N ASP A 134 -17.16 13.37 17.26
CA ASP A 134 -18.15 14.37 17.62
C ASP A 134 -19.39 14.24 16.73
N GLU A 135 -20.39 15.11 16.94
CA GLU A 135 -21.63 15.10 16.17
C GLU A 135 -21.41 15.32 14.66
N SER A 136 -20.31 15.99 14.28
CA SER A 136 -19.96 16.21 12.87
C SER A 136 -19.29 14.99 12.23
N GLY A 137 -18.70 14.10 13.03
CA GLY A 137 -18.24 12.80 12.59
C GLY A 137 -16.93 12.35 13.24
N VAL A 138 -16.18 11.56 12.48
CA VAL A 138 -14.94 10.93 12.93
C VAL A 138 -13.75 11.65 12.30
N ARG A 139 -12.91 12.24 13.14
CA ARG A 139 -11.64 12.85 12.70
C ARG A 139 -10.54 11.79 12.74
N LEU A 140 -9.86 11.61 11.62
CA LEU A 140 -8.88 10.55 11.41
C LEU A 140 -7.54 11.14 10.97
N GLU A 141 -6.45 10.61 11.50
CA GLU A 141 -5.09 10.93 11.09
C GLU A 141 -4.42 9.69 10.51
N ARG A 142 -3.67 9.84 9.42
CA ARG A 142 -2.85 8.75 8.89
C ARG A 142 -1.58 8.62 9.71
N ILE A 143 -1.35 7.45 10.29
CA ILE A 143 -0.10 7.11 10.96
C ILE A 143 0.93 6.64 9.94
N GLY A 144 0.52 5.79 8.99
CA GLY A 144 1.42 5.27 7.98
C GLY A 144 0.73 4.40 6.95
N THR A 145 1.48 4.07 5.89
CA THR A 145 1.04 3.18 4.82
C THR A 145 2.10 2.11 4.58
N GLN A 146 1.68 0.85 4.62
CA GLN A 146 2.52 -0.31 4.31
C GLN A 146 2.07 -0.93 2.99
N LEU A 147 3.02 -1.44 2.20
CA LEU A 147 2.76 -2.12 0.94
C LEU A 147 3.16 -3.57 1.06
N PHE A 148 2.36 -4.48 0.52
CA PHE A 148 2.59 -5.92 0.58
C PHE A 148 2.64 -6.53 -0.81
N ASP A 149 3.46 -7.56 -0.98
CA ASP A 149 3.51 -8.37 -2.19
C ASP A 149 2.44 -9.49 -2.18
N ALA A 150 2.57 -10.47 -3.10
CA ALA A 150 1.62 -11.55 -3.26
C ALA A 150 1.70 -12.60 -2.15
N ASP A 151 2.87 -12.72 -1.52
CA ASP A 151 3.14 -13.67 -0.44
C ASP A 151 2.75 -13.08 0.92
N GLY A 152 2.41 -11.78 0.94
CA GLY A 152 2.01 -11.06 2.15
C GLY A 152 3.17 -10.42 2.87
N ASP A 153 4.36 -10.42 2.28
CA ASP A 153 5.55 -9.78 2.85
C ASP A 153 5.50 -8.27 2.63
N GLU A 154 5.93 -7.52 3.64
CA GLU A 154 6.04 -6.07 3.55
C GLU A 154 7.15 -5.68 2.57
N ILE A 155 6.78 -4.91 1.55
CA ILE A 155 7.72 -4.32 0.60
C ILE A 155 8.29 -3.06 1.25
N GLY A 156 9.35 -3.24 2.03
CA GLY A 156 10.10 -2.12 2.59
C GLY A 156 10.59 -1.17 1.49
N VAL A 157 10.59 0.15 1.79
CA VAL A 157 10.99 1.23 0.87
C VAL A 157 12.36 0.96 0.22
N MET A 158 13.26 0.31 0.96
CA MET A 158 14.62 -0.01 0.50
C MET A 158 14.67 -1.06 -0.62
N ARG A 159 13.67 -1.94 -0.75
CA ARG A 159 13.60 -2.96 -1.82
C ARG A 159 13.22 -2.35 -3.17
N VAL A 160 12.45 -1.25 -3.16
CA VAL A 160 12.01 -0.53 -4.36
C VAL A 160 13.12 0.36 -4.93
N TRP A 161 13.92 1.00 -4.06
CA TRP A 161 15.01 1.89 -4.49
C TRP A 161 16.40 1.24 -4.51
N GLY A 162 16.59 0.12 -3.82
CA GLY A 162 17.89 -0.57 -3.73
C GLY A 162 18.39 -1.12 -5.07
N LEU A 163 17.47 -1.61 -5.91
CA LEU A 163 17.81 -2.13 -7.25
C LEU A 163 18.32 -1.03 -8.21
N PRO A 164 17.61 0.11 -8.41
CA PRO A 164 18.12 1.17 -9.28
C PRO A 164 19.40 1.81 -8.73
N LEU A 165 19.52 2.00 -7.40
CA LEU A 165 20.76 2.54 -6.81
C LEU A 165 21.96 1.59 -6.96
N GLY A 166 21.74 0.28 -6.80
CA GLY A 166 22.77 -0.74 -7.05
C GLY A 166 23.23 -0.75 -8.51
N ALA A 167 22.30 -0.63 -9.46
CA ALA A 167 22.62 -0.57 -10.88
C ALA A 167 23.41 0.71 -11.24
N ILE A 168 23.04 1.86 -10.68
CA ILE A 168 23.77 3.12 -10.88
C ILE A 168 25.19 3.01 -10.31
N ALA A 169 25.36 2.47 -9.11
CA ALA A 169 26.67 2.30 -8.48
C ALA A 169 27.60 1.41 -9.33
N LEU A 170 27.10 0.28 -9.84
CA LEU A 170 27.85 -0.61 -10.73
C LEU A 170 28.19 0.08 -12.06
N GLY A 171 27.27 0.86 -12.62
CA GLY A 171 27.51 1.65 -13.84
C GLY A 171 28.63 2.68 -13.67
N VAL A 172 28.66 3.39 -12.54
CA VAL A 172 29.70 4.37 -12.22
C VAL A 172 31.07 3.69 -12.05
N VAL A 173 31.14 2.57 -11.34
CA VAL A 173 32.38 1.80 -11.17
C VAL A 173 32.90 1.31 -12.53
N GLY A 174 32.03 0.80 -13.40
CA GLY A 174 32.37 0.38 -14.75
C GLY A 174 32.95 1.53 -15.59
N LEU A 175 32.34 2.71 -15.55
CA LEU A 175 32.82 3.91 -16.25
C LEU A 175 34.20 4.35 -15.76
N ILE A 176 34.44 4.36 -14.45
CA ILE A 176 35.75 4.70 -13.86
C ILE A 176 36.82 3.72 -14.35
N TRP A 177 36.52 2.42 -14.37
CA TRP A 177 37.45 1.38 -14.81
C TRP A 177 37.80 1.50 -16.30
N ILE A 178 36.79 1.73 -17.16
CA ILE A 178 37.00 1.97 -18.61
C ILE A 178 37.88 3.20 -18.82
N ARG A 179 37.63 4.29 -18.07
CA ARG A 179 38.43 5.52 -18.17
C ARG A 179 39.88 5.32 -17.75
N ARG A 180 40.13 4.53 -16.68
CA ARG A 180 41.49 4.15 -16.25
C ARG A 180 42.22 3.33 -17.31
N ARG A 181 41.56 2.34 -17.94
CA ARG A 181 42.15 1.55 -19.02
C ARG A 181 42.50 2.39 -20.26
N ARG A 182 41.65 3.35 -20.65
CA ARG A 182 41.95 4.25 -21.78
C ARG A 182 43.18 5.12 -21.51
N LYS A 183 43.31 5.68 -20.30
CA LYS A 183 44.51 6.45 -19.92
C LYS A 183 45.78 5.60 -19.95
N ALA A 184 45.73 4.38 -19.42
CA ALA A 184 46.89 3.48 -19.43
C ALA A 184 47.35 3.10 -20.86
N ARG A 185 46.41 2.91 -21.80
CA ARG A 185 46.73 2.65 -23.22
C ARG A 185 47.27 3.86 -23.97
N ALA A 186 46.88 5.08 -23.58
CA ALA A 186 47.38 6.30 -24.21
C ALA A 186 48.79 6.69 -23.71
N ALA A 187 49.23 6.12 -22.59
CA ALA A 187 50.55 6.34 -21.99
C ALA A 187 51.58 5.25 -22.36
N ALA A 188 51.17 4.23 -23.11
CA ALA A 188 52.00 3.15 -23.63
C ALA A 188 52.15 3.32 -25.14
#